data_AF-A0A536HFX0-F1
#
_entry.id   AF-A0A536HFX0-F1
#
_cell.length_a   1.000
_cell.length_b   1.000
_cell.length_c   1.000
_cell.angle_alpha   90.00
_cell.angle_beta   90.00
_cell.angle_gamma   90.00
#
_symmetry.space_group_name_H-M   'P 1'
#
loop_
_entity.id
_entity.type
_entity.pdbx_description
1 polymer ?
#
loop_
_entity_poly.entity_id
_entity_poly.type
_entity_poly.pdbx_seq_one_letter_code
_entity_poly.pdbx_strand_id
1 'polypeptide(L)'
;MDELQTLQSRVDAILRVPHSRPPVHTAQSFTEKVAATPPTSFSPFDPAQAQQANMLARRFVRLADSAEGTAGLQAVLDEAEKAGAIENPELVRYALMLFITHHPLGNQLKIKPLEKRAPQLVLPSKRPAVPLRVEARVARTAMVETTEATTTMVEATVAEATVTAAVTPSEALLNWFREDPKANEHHEHWHLVYPFNGDPVTGMTRDRQGELFLYMHEQMIARYNAERLAVGLDPVVPFPSLDDYSELIADGYTPDPNLVEGQTPQGQLFPFSSRPAGTQFADLGRPTRPAYRVADLKRSGDKLRQVAQSGTFQDGTPVTANLLGATMEATIDSVSATGDGNAPPLTSFYGNHHNFGHVFLANVNDPRDFPSDVPGVMNTPVTAIRDPIFFRWHKHIDDISFLWQQQQPPNDFSDAPPVLVRK
;
A
#
# COMPACT_ATOMS: atom_id res chain seq x y z
N MET A 1 3.18 -17.53 -34.60
CA MET A 1 3.37 -16.59 -33.48
C MET A 1 4.49 -17.16 -32.64
N ASP A 2 5.37 -16.30 -32.14
CA ASP A 2 6.45 -16.71 -31.24
C ASP A 2 5.86 -17.42 -30.01
N GLU A 3 6.46 -18.52 -29.58
CA GLU A 3 5.95 -19.36 -28.48
C GLU A 3 5.88 -18.55 -27.18
N LEU A 4 6.88 -17.69 -26.95
CA LEU A 4 6.91 -16.76 -25.83
C LEU A 4 5.77 -15.73 -25.89
N GLN A 5 5.38 -15.27 -27.09
CA GLN A 5 4.25 -14.35 -27.25
C GLN A 5 2.91 -15.01 -26.91
N THR A 6 2.79 -16.32 -27.18
CA THR A 6 1.62 -17.10 -26.78
C THR A 6 1.55 -17.23 -25.25
N LEU A 7 2.67 -17.54 -24.60
CA LEU A 7 2.78 -17.58 -23.13
C LEU A 7 2.51 -16.21 -22.50
N GLN A 8 3.01 -15.12 -23.09
CA GLN A 8 2.73 -13.75 -22.64
C GLN A 8 1.23 -13.45 -22.69
N SER A 9 0.53 -13.90 -23.73
CA SER A 9 -0.91 -13.69 -23.86
C SER A 9 -1.71 -14.44 -22.76
N ARG A 10 -1.22 -15.60 -22.31
CA ARG A 10 -1.78 -16.33 -21.17
C ARG A 10 -1.51 -15.62 -19.84
N VAL A 11 -0.28 -15.13 -19.61
CA VAL A 11 0.04 -14.29 -18.44
C VAL A 11 -0.88 -13.08 -18.37
N ASP A 12 -1.06 -12.38 -19.50
CA ASP A 12 -1.95 -11.23 -19.59
C ASP A 12 -3.40 -11.59 -19.22
N ALA A 13 -3.87 -12.78 -19.58
CA ALA A 13 -5.21 -13.25 -19.24
C ALA A 13 -5.34 -13.60 -17.76
N ILE A 14 -4.35 -14.28 -17.17
CA ILE A 14 -4.35 -14.67 -15.75
C ILE A 14 -4.26 -13.42 -14.85
N LEU A 15 -3.34 -12.50 -15.16
CA LEU A 15 -3.12 -11.28 -14.37
C LEU A 15 -4.21 -10.23 -14.58
N ARG A 16 -5.07 -10.37 -15.59
CA ARG A 16 -6.19 -9.46 -15.79
C ARG A 16 -7.26 -9.71 -14.73
N VAL A 17 -7.60 -8.66 -14.00
CA VAL A 17 -8.75 -8.71 -13.09
C VAL A 17 -10.03 -8.51 -13.92
N PRO A 18 -11.04 -9.41 -13.81
CA PRO A 18 -12.27 -9.32 -14.58
C PRO A 18 -12.94 -7.96 -14.40
N HIS A 19 -13.45 -7.36 -15.47
CA HIS A 19 -14.32 -6.19 -15.31
C HIS A 19 -15.73 -6.69 -15.08
N SER A 20 -16.22 -6.60 -13.83
CA SER A 20 -17.65 -6.64 -13.59
C SER A 20 -18.24 -5.36 -14.19
N ARG A 21 -19.06 -5.46 -15.23
CA ARG A 21 -19.98 -4.36 -15.57
C ARG A 21 -20.84 -4.13 -14.32
N PRO A 22 -20.99 -2.89 -13.83
CA PRO A 22 -21.80 -2.66 -12.65
C PRO A 22 -23.22 -3.18 -12.91
N PRO A 23 -23.84 -3.92 -11.97
CA PRO A 23 -25.27 -4.16 -12.07
C PRO A 23 -25.97 -2.80 -12.11
N VAL A 24 -26.90 -2.64 -13.05
CA VAL A 24 -27.81 -1.49 -13.08
C VAL A 24 -28.49 -1.43 -11.72
N HIS A 25 -28.25 -0.35 -10.96
CA HIS A 25 -28.87 -0.17 -9.65
C HIS A 25 -30.40 -0.07 -9.80
N THR A 26 -31.09 -1.20 -9.70
CA THR A 26 -32.45 -1.22 -9.17
C THR A 26 -32.31 -1.30 -7.66
N ALA A 27 -32.74 -0.24 -6.96
CA ALA A 27 -32.88 -0.26 -5.51
C ALA A 27 -33.73 -1.48 -5.10
N GLN A 28 -33.09 -2.50 -4.54
CA GLN A 28 -33.78 -3.60 -3.90
C GLN A 28 -33.44 -3.59 -2.42
N SER A 29 -34.50 -3.54 -1.62
CA SER A 29 -34.50 -3.64 -0.17
C SER A 29 -33.76 -4.88 0.30
N PHE A 30 -32.93 -4.71 1.33
CA PHE A 30 -32.30 -5.79 2.07
C PHE A 30 -33.37 -6.72 2.66
N THR A 31 -33.53 -7.91 2.07
CA THR A 31 -34.26 -9.04 2.66
C THR A 31 -33.26 -10.13 3.05
N GLU A 32 -33.38 -10.60 4.29
CA GLU A 32 -32.79 -11.77 4.96
C GLU A 32 -31.50 -12.40 4.39
N LYS A 33 -30.41 -12.29 5.17
CA LYS A 33 -29.17 -13.06 5.02
C LYS A 33 -29.44 -14.56 5.15
N VAL A 34 -29.61 -15.26 4.03
CA VAL A 34 -29.22 -16.66 3.93
C VAL A 34 -27.70 -16.71 4.09
N ALA A 35 -27.19 -17.60 4.96
CA ALA A 35 -25.76 -17.72 5.26
C ALA A 35 -24.97 -18.13 4.00
N ALA A 36 -24.53 -17.13 3.23
CA ALA A 36 -23.53 -17.30 2.18
C ALA A 36 -22.16 -17.48 2.83
N THR A 37 -21.34 -18.39 2.28
CA THR A 37 -19.92 -18.46 2.59
C THR A 37 -19.30 -17.07 2.37
N PRO A 38 -18.51 -16.55 3.33
CA PRO A 38 -18.03 -15.18 3.27
C PRO A 38 -17.13 -14.92 2.05
N PRO A 39 -17.07 -13.68 1.56
CA PRO A 39 -16.11 -13.30 0.53
C PRO A 39 -14.69 -13.67 0.98
N THR A 40 -13.87 -14.13 0.04
CA THR A 40 -12.45 -14.38 0.33
C THR A 40 -11.65 -13.22 -0.24
N SER A 41 -11.13 -12.36 0.64
CA SER A 41 -10.14 -11.36 0.28
C SER A 41 -8.74 -11.97 0.41
N PHE A 42 -7.82 -11.54 -0.45
CA PHE A 42 -6.41 -11.81 -0.30
C PHE A 42 -5.72 -10.54 0.21
N SER A 43 -4.80 -10.68 1.17
CA SER A 43 -3.93 -9.62 1.63
C SER A 43 -2.50 -10.16 1.75
N PRO A 44 -1.51 -9.55 1.08
CA PRO A 44 -0.12 -9.88 1.33
C PRO A 44 0.37 -9.34 2.69
N PHE A 45 -0.43 -8.55 3.43
CA PHE A 45 -0.12 -8.17 4.81
C PHE A 45 -0.52 -9.24 5.83
N ASP A 46 -1.44 -10.15 5.47
CA ASP A 46 -1.74 -11.32 6.30
C ASP A 46 -0.63 -12.38 6.16
N PRO A 47 0.08 -12.75 7.24
CA PRO A 47 1.22 -13.65 7.13
C PRO A 47 0.88 -15.04 6.59
N ALA A 48 -0.29 -15.57 6.92
CA ALA A 48 -0.70 -16.91 6.48
C ALA A 48 -0.99 -16.91 4.99
N GLN A 49 -1.72 -15.90 4.51
CA GLN A 49 -2.03 -15.76 3.09
C GLN A 49 -0.77 -15.45 2.26
N ALA A 50 0.10 -14.57 2.75
CA ALA A 50 1.37 -14.25 2.11
C ALA A 50 2.29 -15.47 2.04
N GLN A 51 2.33 -16.31 3.10
CA GLN A 51 3.09 -17.55 3.10
C GLN A 51 2.53 -18.55 2.09
N GLN A 52 1.21 -18.70 2.02
CA GLN A 52 0.55 -19.55 1.02
C GLN A 52 0.87 -19.10 -0.41
N ALA A 53 0.84 -17.81 -0.69
CA ALA A 53 1.22 -17.26 -1.99
C ALA A 53 2.71 -17.53 -2.32
N ASN A 54 3.60 -17.37 -1.34
CA ASN A 54 5.03 -17.65 -1.52
C ASN A 54 5.29 -19.15 -1.76
N MET A 55 4.56 -20.06 -1.09
CA MET A 55 4.65 -21.49 -1.36
C MET A 55 4.22 -21.86 -2.79
N LEU A 56 3.16 -21.21 -3.30
CA LEU A 56 2.74 -21.39 -4.70
C LEU A 56 3.80 -20.83 -5.66
N ALA A 57 4.37 -19.66 -5.39
CA ALA A 57 5.48 -19.11 -6.19
C ALA A 57 6.70 -20.04 -6.20
N ARG A 58 7.09 -20.63 -5.05
CA ARG A 58 8.16 -21.65 -4.98
C ARG A 58 7.83 -22.90 -5.78
N ARG A 59 6.55 -23.26 -5.88
CA ARG A 59 6.11 -24.37 -6.74
C ARG A 59 6.24 -24.02 -8.22
N PHE A 60 5.91 -22.79 -8.61
CA PHE A 60 6.16 -22.30 -9.96
C PHE A 60 7.65 -22.33 -10.31
N VAL A 61 8.55 -21.92 -9.40
CA VAL A 61 10.01 -22.05 -9.58
C VAL A 61 10.39 -23.49 -9.90
N ARG A 62 9.97 -24.47 -9.08
CA ARG A 62 10.27 -25.90 -9.33
C ARG A 62 9.74 -26.42 -10.66
N LEU A 63 8.57 -25.94 -11.10
CA LEU A 63 8.01 -26.31 -12.40
C LEU A 63 8.79 -25.70 -13.56
N ALA A 64 9.19 -24.43 -13.43
CA ALA A 64 10.03 -23.76 -14.42
C ALA A 64 11.38 -24.45 -14.58
N ASP A 65 11.99 -24.91 -13.48
CA ASP A 65 13.26 -25.64 -13.49
C ASP A 65 13.15 -27.10 -13.97
N SER A 66 11.92 -27.63 -14.10
CA SER A 66 11.70 -29.03 -14.49
C SER A 66 11.89 -29.32 -15.98
N ALA A 67 11.89 -28.27 -16.82
CA ALA A 67 12.05 -28.38 -18.26
C ALA A 67 12.75 -27.14 -18.84
N GLU A 68 13.52 -27.32 -19.91
CA GLU A 68 14.23 -26.23 -20.57
C GLU A 68 13.30 -25.32 -21.40
N GLY A 69 13.71 -24.06 -21.56
CA GLY A 69 13.03 -23.09 -22.42
C GLY A 69 11.59 -22.81 -22.01
N THR A 70 10.70 -22.73 -23.00
CA THR A 70 9.28 -22.40 -22.85
C THR A 70 8.44 -23.51 -22.24
N ALA A 71 8.93 -24.76 -22.23
CA ALA A 71 8.21 -25.89 -21.65
C ALA A 71 8.04 -25.74 -20.13
N GLY A 72 9.05 -25.23 -19.43
CA GLY A 72 8.96 -24.90 -18.00
C GLY A 72 7.93 -23.80 -17.72
N LEU A 73 7.91 -22.75 -18.56
CA LEU A 73 6.90 -21.68 -18.47
C LEU A 73 5.48 -22.19 -18.74
N GLN A 74 5.32 -23.08 -19.71
CA GLN A 74 4.03 -23.73 -20.00
C GLN A 74 3.51 -24.47 -18.75
N ALA A 75 4.36 -25.26 -18.08
CA ALA A 75 3.99 -25.97 -16.86
C ALA A 75 3.61 -25.02 -15.70
N VAL A 76 4.28 -23.89 -15.57
CA VAL A 76 3.92 -22.85 -14.60
C VAL A 76 2.52 -22.30 -14.85
N LEU A 77 2.22 -21.93 -16.10
CA LEU A 77 0.93 -21.34 -16.45
C LEU A 77 -0.21 -22.35 -16.34
N ASP A 78 0.03 -23.62 -16.68
CA ASP A 78 -0.93 -24.72 -16.47
C ASP A 78 -1.23 -24.90 -14.97
N GLU A 79 -0.22 -24.81 -14.11
CA GLU A 79 -0.43 -24.87 -12.67
C GLU A 79 -1.11 -23.62 -12.12
N ALA A 80 -0.83 -22.43 -12.65
CA ALA A 80 -1.51 -21.20 -12.24
C ALA A 80 -3.01 -21.25 -12.57
N GLU A 81 -3.38 -21.72 -13.76
CA GLU A 81 -4.77 -21.91 -14.16
C GLU A 81 -5.47 -22.97 -13.30
N LYS A 82 -4.79 -24.08 -12.99
CA LYS A 82 -5.30 -25.11 -12.08
C LYS A 82 -5.50 -24.59 -10.66
N ALA A 83 -4.53 -23.84 -10.12
CA ALA A 83 -4.62 -23.24 -8.80
C ALA A 83 -5.74 -22.20 -8.74
N GLY A 84 -5.92 -21.38 -9.78
CA GLY A 84 -7.00 -20.39 -9.87
C GLY A 84 -8.41 -20.97 -9.85
N ALA A 85 -8.58 -22.27 -10.07
CA ALA A 85 -9.86 -22.96 -9.96
C ALA A 85 -10.22 -23.39 -8.52
N ILE A 86 -9.26 -23.36 -7.59
CA ILE A 86 -9.42 -23.89 -6.22
C ILE A 86 -8.99 -22.89 -5.13
N GLU A 87 -8.00 -22.05 -5.42
CA GLU A 87 -7.46 -21.04 -4.51
C GLU A 87 -8.10 -19.67 -4.77
N ASN A 88 -7.86 -18.72 -3.85
CA ASN A 88 -8.21 -17.33 -4.09
C ASN A 88 -7.48 -16.80 -5.36
N PRO A 89 -8.19 -16.23 -6.35
CA PRO A 89 -7.56 -15.79 -7.60
C PRO A 89 -6.51 -14.69 -7.42
N GLU A 90 -6.67 -13.79 -6.45
CA GLU A 90 -5.68 -12.74 -6.19
C GLU A 90 -4.40 -13.32 -5.57
N LEU A 91 -4.52 -14.36 -4.74
CA LEU A 91 -3.36 -15.11 -4.25
C LEU A 91 -2.57 -15.72 -5.41
N VAL A 92 -3.25 -16.33 -6.38
CA VAL A 92 -2.62 -16.92 -7.56
C VAL A 92 -1.96 -15.87 -8.44
N ARG A 93 -2.62 -14.72 -8.67
CA ARG A 93 -2.02 -13.60 -9.40
C ARG A 93 -0.77 -13.07 -8.70
N TYR A 94 -0.84 -12.88 -7.38
CA TYR A 94 0.31 -12.44 -6.60
C TYR A 94 1.47 -13.44 -6.67
N ALA A 95 1.21 -14.73 -6.52
CA ALA A 95 2.22 -15.78 -6.65
C ALA A 95 2.85 -15.82 -8.06
N LEU A 96 2.05 -15.62 -9.12
CA LEU A 96 2.55 -15.55 -10.49
C LEU A 96 3.41 -14.30 -10.70
N MET A 97 3.03 -13.14 -10.15
CA MET A 97 3.83 -11.91 -10.21
C MET A 97 5.17 -12.07 -9.47
N LEU A 98 5.19 -12.73 -8.31
CA LEU A 98 6.44 -13.09 -7.62
C LEU A 98 7.32 -13.98 -8.51
N PHE A 99 6.76 -15.05 -9.10
CA PHE A 99 7.53 -15.91 -9.99
C PHE A 99 8.13 -15.13 -11.18
N ILE A 100 7.32 -14.31 -11.86
CA ILE A 100 7.76 -13.49 -12.99
C ILE A 100 8.87 -12.53 -12.60
N THR A 101 8.83 -11.98 -11.38
CA THR A 101 9.80 -10.99 -10.88
C THR A 101 11.15 -11.60 -10.50
N HIS A 102 11.15 -12.83 -9.98
CA HIS A 102 12.34 -13.42 -9.35
C HIS A 102 13.03 -14.50 -10.20
N HIS A 103 12.28 -15.24 -11.02
CA HIS A 103 12.82 -16.38 -11.75
C HIS A 103 13.41 -15.97 -13.12
N PRO A 104 14.60 -16.45 -13.53
CA PRO A 104 15.20 -16.10 -14.83
C PRO A 104 14.32 -16.41 -16.05
N LEU A 105 13.59 -17.54 -16.05
CA LEU A 105 12.60 -17.81 -17.12
C LEU A 105 11.38 -16.88 -17.01
N GLY A 106 10.94 -16.57 -15.78
CA GLY A 106 9.81 -15.67 -15.53
C GLY A 106 10.06 -14.25 -16.05
N ASN A 107 11.28 -13.73 -15.86
CA ASN A 107 11.70 -12.39 -16.28
C ASN A 107 11.60 -12.13 -17.80
N GLN A 108 11.48 -13.18 -18.62
CA GLN A 108 11.23 -13.08 -20.05
C GLN A 108 9.79 -12.63 -20.36
N LEU A 109 8.87 -12.88 -19.43
CA LEU A 109 7.48 -12.42 -19.46
C LEU A 109 7.38 -11.01 -18.84
N LYS A 110 6.26 -10.33 -19.08
CA LYS A 110 6.00 -8.98 -18.59
C LYS A 110 4.71 -8.93 -17.77
N ILE A 111 4.79 -8.24 -16.64
CA ILE A 111 3.62 -7.77 -15.89
C ILE A 111 3.19 -6.46 -16.56
N LYS A 112 1.96 -6.42 -17.10
CA LYS A 112 1.44 -5.20 -17.71
C LYS A 112 1.20 -4.11 -16.65
N PRO A 113 1.29 -2.83 -17.05
CA PRO A 113 0.99 -1.71 -16.15
C PRO A 113 -0.37 -1.88 -15.46
N LEU A 114 -0.49 -1.40 -14.22
CA LEU A 114 -1.71 -1.50 -13.40
C LEU A 114 -2.96 -1.06 -14.16
N GLU A 115 -2.88 0.07 -14.88
CA GLU A 115 -3.97 0.61 -15.72
C GLU A 115 -4.43 -0.34 -16.85
N LYS A 116 -3.62 -1.34 -17.20
CA LYS A 116 -3.93 -2.33 -18.25
C LYS A 116 -4.38 -3.66 -17.67
N ARG A 117 -3.75 -4.13 -16.59
CA ARG A 117 -4.10 -5.42 -15.96
C ARG A 117 -5.31 -5.31 -15.03
N ALA A 118 -5.48 -4.18 -14.35
CA ALA A 118 -6.57 -3.95 -13.39
C ALA A 118 -7.03 -2.47 -13.39
N PRO A 119 -7.59 -1.96 -14.51
CA PRO A 119 -8.04 -0.57 -14.61
C PRO A 119 -9.13 -0.17 -13.61
N GLN A 120 -9.87 -1.12 -13.03
CA GLN A 120 -10.81 -0.83 -11.95
C GLN A 120 -10.10 -0.45 -10.64
N LEU A 121 -8.83 -0.85 -10.44
CA LEU A 121 -8.00 -0.47 -9.29
C LEU A 121 -7.33 0.90 -9.43
N VAL A 122 -7.56 1.60 -10.54
CA VAL A 122 -7.03 2.97 -10.77
C VAL A 122 -8.10 4.04 -10.77
N LEU A 123 -9.34 3.68 -10.40
CA LEU A 123 -10.45 4.63 -10.36
C LEU A 123 -10.29 5.63 -9.20
N PRO A 124 -10.48 6.94 -9.46
CA PRO A 124 -10.30 7.97 -8.44
C PRO A 124 -11.52 8.02 -7.51
N SER A 125 -11.29 8.27 -6.21
CA SER A 125 -12.37 8.37 -5.20
C SER A 125 -13.37 9.48 -5.48
N LYS A 126 -12.90 10.55 -6.13
CA LYS A 126 -13.70 11.66 -6.61
C LYS A 126 -13.44 11.83 -8.09
N ARG A 127 -14.52 11.90 -8.89
CA ARG A 127 -14.39 12.33 -10.28
C ARG A 127 -13.77 13.74 -10.30
N PRO A 128 -12.70 13.97 -11.08
CA PRO A 128 -12.14 15.31 -11.21
C PRO A 128 -13.26 16.26 -11.63
N ALA A 129 -13.51 17.31 -10.85
CA ALA A 129 -14.58 18.26 -11.14
C ALA A 129 -14.39 18.95 -12.51
N VAL A 130 -13.13 19.02 -12.97
CA VAL A 130 -12.67 19.46 -14.30
C VAL A 130 -11.27 18.82 -14.46
N PRO A 131 -10.82 18.41 -15.67
CA PRO A 131 -9.40 18.11 -15.86
C PRO A 131 -8.58 19.33 -15.40
N LEU A 132 -7.58 19.11 -14.54
CA LEU A 132 -6.59 20.11 -14.16
C LEU A 132 -5.85 20.61 -15.42
N ARG A 133 -6.48 21.53 -16.16
CA ARG A 133 -5.75 22.46 -17.01
C ARG A 133 -5.16 23.48 -16.06
N VAL A 134 -3.91 23.24 -15.66
CA VAL A 134 -3.04 24.34 -15.29
C VAL A 134 -2.88 25.15 -16.58
N GLU A 135 -3.77 26.12 -16.80
CA GLU A 135 -3.46 27.19 -17.74
C GLU A 135 -2.25 27.89 -17.13
N ALA A 136 -1.07 27.51 -17.61
CA ALA A 136 0.10 28.33 -17.48
C ALA A 136 -0.31 29.70 -18.03
N ARG A 137 -0.54 30.67 -17.14
CA ARG A 137 -0.55 32.08 -17.50
C ARG A 137 0.86 32.40 -17.99
N VAL A 138 1.16 32.02 -19.22
CA VAL A 138 2.17 32.69 -20.00
C VAL A 138 1.59 34.07 -20.22
N ALA A 139 2.06 35.04 -19.45
CA ALA A 139 1.86 36.44 -19.74
C ALA A 139 2.50 36.71 -21.11
N ARG A 140 1.76 36.42 -22.19
CA ARG A 140 2.05 36.95 -23.50
C ARG A 140 1.54 38.38 -23.47
N THR A 141 2.46 39.31 -23.26
CA THR A 141 2.25 40.72 -23.58
C THR A 141 1.95 40.81 -25.07
N ALA A 142 0.67 40.77 -25.44
CA ALA A 142 0.23 41.15 -26.76
C ALA A 142 0.12 42.68 -26.77
N MET A 143 1.05 43.34 -27.47
CA MET A 143 0.85 44.73 -27.88
C MET A 143 -0.31 44.74 -28.87
N VAL A 144 -1.45 45.28 -28.44
CA VAL A 144 -2.57 45.61 -29.32
C VAL A 144 -2.42 47.09 -29.66
N GLU A 145 -2.13 47.40 -30.92
CA GLU A 145 -2.29 48.76 -31.45
C GLU A 145 -3.77 49.13 -31.41
N THR A 146 -4.11 50.18 -30.66
CA THR A 146 -5.44 50.77 -30.64
C THR A 146 -5.48 51.98 -31.55
N THR A 147 -6.25 51.89 -32.63
CA THR A 147 -6.73 53.06 -33.37
C THR A 147 -8.02 53.57 -32.74
N GLU A 148 -7.93 54.79 -32.22
CA GLU A 148 -8.93 55.85 -31.99
C GLU A 148 -10.38 55.57 -31.54
N ALA A 149 -10.72 56.34 -30.49
CA ALA A 149 -11.96 57.10 -30.25
C ALA A 149 -13.24 56.35 -29.85
N THR A 150 -13.50 56.26 -28.54
CA THR A 150 -14.46 57.11 -27.79
C THR A 150 -14.62 56.55 -26.36
N THR A 151 -14.26 57.33 -25.35
CA THR A 151 -14.39 56.94 -23.94
C THR A 151 -15.71 57.46 -23.39
N THR A 152 -16.66 56.58 -23.11
CA THR A 152 -17.77 56.83 -22.18
C THR A 152 -17.43 56.23 -20.82
N MET A 153 -17.35 57.09 -19.81
CA MET A 153 -17.12 56.71 -18.42
C MET A 153 -18.41 56.13 -17.82
N VAL A 154 -18.42 54.86 -17.47
CA VAL A 154 -19.42 54.26 -16.58
C VAL A 154 -18.71 53.93 -15.28
N GLU A 155 -19.06 54.62 -14.19
CA GLU A 155 -18.61 54.27 -12.85
C GLU A 155 -19.18 52.90 -12.47
N ALA A 156 -18.32 51.87 -12.49
CA ALA A 156 -18.63 50.58 -11.89
C ALA A 156 -18.35 50.69 -10.38
N THR A 157 -19.41 50.62 -9.58
CA THR A 157 -19.30 50.43 -8.14
C THR A 157 -18.61 49.11 -7.86
N VAL A 158 -17.42 49.17 -7.27
CA VAL A 158 -16.70 48.00 -6.77
C VAL A 158 -17.47 47.51 -5.54
N ALA A 159 -18.27 46.46 -5.72
CA ALA A 159 -18.79 45.71 -4.60
C ALA A 159 -17.59 45.12 -3.85
N GLU A 160 -17.44 45.46 -2.57
CA GLU A 160 -16.46 44.86 -1.69
C GLU A 160 -16.62 43.34 -1.74
N ALA A 161 -15.56 42.67 -2.24
CA ALA A 161 -15.46 41.23 -2.16
C ALA A 161 -15.49 40.86 -0.68
N THR A 162 -16.62 40.28 -0.25
CA THR A 162 -16.74 39.63 1.04
C THR A 162 -15.56 38.67 1.18
N VAL A 163 -14.75 38.89 2.22
CA VAL A 163 -13.69 37.98 2.64
C VAL A 163 -14.36 36.65 2.95
N THR A 164 -14.33 35.75 1.96
CA THR A 164 -14.79 34.38 2.14
C THR A 164 -13.87 33.76 3.20
N ALA A 165 -14.48 33.19 4.24
CA ALA A 165 -13.78 32.51 5.31
C ALA A 165 -12.71 31.59 4.71
N ALA A 166 -11.47 31.67 5.21
CA ALA A 166 -10.36 30.87 4.73
C ALA A 166 -10.80 29.40 4.65
N VAL A 167 -10.85 28.87 3.42
CA VAL A 167 -11.19 27.47 3.18
C VAL A 167 -10.11 26.65 3.86
N THR A 168 -10.45 25.93 4.95
CA THR A 168 -9.53 24.97 5.56
C THR A 168 -9.11 23.96 4.50
N PRO A 169 -7.80 23.85 4.17
CA PRO A 169 -7.33 22.87 3.21
C PRO A 169 -7.76 21.46 3.64
N SER A 170 -8.24 20.68 2.67
CA SER A 170 -8.75 19.32 2.92
C SER A 170 -7.78 18.30 2.35
N GLU A 171 -7.70 17.12 2.98
CA GLU A 171 -7.00 15.94 2.46
C GLU A 171 -7.35 15.63 0.99
N ALA A 172 -8.56 15.99 0.53
CA ALA A 172 -8.98 15.78 -0.85
C ALA A 172 -8.09 16.49 -1.89
N LEU A 173 -7.37 17.56 -1.52
CA LEU A 173 -6.42 18.26 -2.40
C LEU A 173 -5.22 17.39 -2.80
N LEU A 174 -4.95 16.32 -2.05
CA LEU A 174 -3.84 15.38 -2.30
C LEU A 174 -4.29 14.07 -2.94
N ASN A 175 -5.56 13.96 -3.35
CA ASN A 175 -6.03 12.78 -4.09
C ASN A 175 -5.19 12.54 -5.35
N TRP A 176 -4.76 13.59 -6.07
CA TRP A 176 -3.93 13.43 -7.27
C TRP A 176 -2.59 12.72 -6.97
N PHE A 177 -2.02 12.91 -5.77
CA PHE A 177 -0.78 12.27 -5.36
C PHE A 177 -1.03 10.84 -4.88
N ARG A 178 -2.00 10.67 -3.98
CA ARG A 178 -2.31 9.39 -3.33
C ARG A 178 -2.97 8.37 -4.25
N GLU A 179 -3.77 8.85 -5.21
CA GLU A 179 -4.53 8.02 -6.15
C GLU A 179 -3.85 7.93 -7.51
N ASP A 180 -2.63 8.48 -7.66
CA ASP A 180 -1.83 8.32 -8.88
C ASP A 180 -1.60 6.83 -9.18
N PRO A 181 -1.99 6.34 -10.37
CA PRO A 181 -1.86 4.92 -10.71
C PRO A 181 -0.43 4.40 -10.64
N LYS A 182 0.57 5.23 -10.97
CA LYS A 182 1.98 4.83 -11.02
C LYS A 182 2.62 4.83 -9.64
N ALA A 183 2.20 5.72 -8.74
CA ALA A 183 2.61 5.69 -7.34
C ALA A 183 2.11 4.41 -6.67
N ASN A 184 0.86 4.03 -6.93
CA ASN A 184 0.27 2.80 -6.39
C ASN A 184 0.95 1.55 -6.98
N GLU A 185 1.22 1.55 -8.28
CA GLU A 185 1.98 0.47 -8.95
C GLU A 185 3.43 0.39 -8.44
N HIS A 186 4.10 1.53 -8.20
CA HIS A 186 5.43 1.55 -7.62
C HIS A 186 5.47 0.87 -6.24
N HIS A 187 4.50 1.20 -5.38
CA HIS A 187 4.41 0.63 -4.04
C HIS A 187 4.17 -0.90 -4.08
N GLU A 188 3.26 -1.38 -4.93
CA GLU A 188 3.05 -2.82 -5.14
C GLU A 188 4.31 -3.50 -5.70
N HIS A 189 4.94 -2.89 -6.73
CA HIS A 189 6.13 -3.46 -7.34
C HIS A 189 7.32 -3.52 -6.39
N TRP A 190 7.49 -2.52 -5.52
CA TRP A 190 8.51 -2.54 -4.48
C TRP A 190 8.33 -3.75 -3.56
N HIS A 191 7.10 -4.00 -3.08
CA HIS A 191 6.80 -5.18 -2.24
C HIS A 191 6.87 -6.51 -2.99
N LEU A 192 6.70 -6.53 -4.32
CA LEU A 192 6.96 -7.70 -5.15
C LEU A 192 8.45 -8.00 -5.28
N VAL A 193 9.30 -6.98 -5.41
CA VAL A 193 10.77 -7.14 -5.51
C VAL A 193 11.41 -7.50 -4.17
N TYR A 194 10.83 -6.98 -3.08
CA TYR A 194 11.30 -7.13 -1.70
C TYR A 194 10.25 -7.84 -0.82
N PRO A 195 9.89 -9.10 -1.11
CA PRO A 195 8.88 -9.81 -0.32
C PRO A 195 9.40 -10.09 1.10
N PHE A 196 8.59 -9.76 2.12
CA PHE A 196 8.99 -9.99 3.52
C PHE A 196 9.16 -11.50 3.85
N ASN A 197 8.44 -12.39 3.15
CA ASN A 197 8.57 -13.85 3.27
C ASN A 197 9.78 -14.46 2.50
N GLY A 198 10.63 -13.60 1.92
CA GLY A 198 11.80 -14.00 1.15
C GLY A 198 11.50 -14.30 -0.32
N ASP A 199 12.55 -14.20 -1.12
CA ASP A 199 12.56 -14.48 -2.56
C ASP A 199 12.14 -15.96 -2.81
N PRO A 200 11.18 -16.24 -3.70
CA PRO A 200 10.71 -17.61 -3.97
C PRO A 200 11.76 -18.51 -4.62
N VAL A 201 12.83 -17.97 -5.19
CA VAL A 201 13.95 -18.71 -5.79
C VAL A 201 15.01 -19.02 -4.73
N THR A 202 15.46 -18.01 -3.98
CA THR A 202 16.60 -18.18 -3.04
C THR A 202 16.16 -18.52 -1.62
N GLY A 203 14.92 -18.20 -1.25
CA GLY A 203 14.41 -18.27 0.12
C GLY A 203 14.99 -17.21 1.05
N MET A 204 15.74 -16.23 0.53
CA MET A 204 16.43 -15.18 1.30
C MET A 204 15.84 -13.80 0.97
N THR A 205 16.10 -12.83 1.85
CA THR A 205 15.89 -11.40 1.54
C THR A 205 16.97 -10.87 0.59
N ARG A 206 16.78 -9.65 0.09
CA ARG A 206 17.79 -8.93 -0.70
C ARG A 206 18.76 -8.14 0.20
N ASP A 207 19.90 -7.75 -0.37
CA ASP A 207 20.88 -6.92 0.32
C ASP A 207 20.23 -5.65 0.92
N ARG A 208 20.45 -5.45 2.23
CA ARG A 208 19.94 -4.31 3.01
C ARG A 208 18.43 -4.06 2.85
N GLN A 209 17.63 -5.11 2.59
CA GLN A 209 16.19 -4.97 2.35
C GLN A 209 15.46 -4.27 3.50
N GLY A 210 15.80 -4.58 4.76
CA GLY A 210 15.19 -3.93 5.91
C GLY A 210 15.53 -2.44 5.99
N GLU A 211 16.76 -2.05 5.66
CA GLU A 211 17.11 -0.64 5.61
C GLU A 211 16.39 0.08 4.46
N LEU A 212 16.29 -0.59 3.32
CA LEU A 212 15.55 -0.07 2.17
C LEU A 212 14.06 0.08 2.47
N PHE A 213 13.46 -0.81 3.27
CA PHE A 213 12.10 -0.67 3.76
C PHE A 213 11.92 0.65 4.53
N LEU A 214 12.81 0.96 5.47
CA LEU A 214 12.77 2.21 6.21
C LEU A 214 12.91 3.41 5.27
N TYR A 215 13.94 3.38 4.41
CA TYR A 215 14.26 4.50 3.53
C TYR A 215 13.18 4.78 2.48
N MET A 216 12.63 3.75 1.85
CA MET A 216 11.61 3.93 0.81
C MET A 216 10.37 4.62 1.38
N HIS A 217 9.87 4.13 2.52
CA HIS A 217 8.69 4.71 3.17
C HIS A 217 8.96 6.09 3.78
N GLU A 218 10.14 6.34 4.34
CA GLU A 218 10.59 7.68 4.75
C GLU A 218 10.52 8.66 3.57
N GLN A 219 11.02 8.27 2.39
CA GLN A 219 10.99 9.11 1.18
C GLN A 219 9.55 9.33 0.68
N MET A 220 8.65 8.35 0.80
CA MET A 220 7.23 8.55 0.49
C MET A 220 6.59 9.60 1.41
N ILE A 221 6.88 9.56 2.71
CA ILE A 221 6.41 10.54 3.70
C ILE A 221 6.99 11.92 3.41
N ALA A 222 8.29 12.03 3.15
CA ALA A 222 8.95 13.29 2.86
C ALA A 222 8.34 13.98 1.62
N ARG A 223 8.09 13.21 0.55
CA ARG A 223 7.41 13.71 -0.66
C ARG A 223 5.96 14.09 -0.38
N TYR A 224 5.22 13.27 0.37
CA TYR A 224 3.85 13.61 0.77
C TYR A 224 3.82 14.92 1.58
N ASN A 225 4.74 15.12 2.51
CA ASN A 225 4.86 16.35 3.28
C ASN A 225 5.18 17.57 2.42
N ALA A 226 6.03 17.44 1.40
CA ALA A 226 6.26 18.52 0.45
C ALA A 226 4.97 18.93 -0.28
N GLU A 227 4.16 17.95 -0.71
CA GLU A 227 2.87 18.22 -1.34
C GLU A 227 1.84 18.81 -0.37
N ARG A 228 1.80 18.33 0.89
CA ARG A 228 0.96 18.91 1.95
C ARG A 228 1.24 20.40 2.13
N LEU A 229 2.51 20.75 2.32
CA LEU A 229 2.93 22.14 2.48
C LEU A 229 2.58 22.99 1.25
N ALA A 230 2.70 22.44 0.04
CA ALA A 230 2.36 23.15 -1.20
C ALA A 230 0.87 23.50 -1.30
N VAL A 231 -0.02 22.74 -0.66
CA VAL A 231 -1.46 23.00 -0.64
C VAL A 231 -1.97 23.60 0.68
N GLY A 232 -1.06 24.02 1.56
CA GLY A 232 -1.38 24.65 2.85
C GLY A 232 -1.84 23.70 3.95
N LEU A 233 -1.59 22.39 3.80
CA LEU A 233 -1.77 21.41 4.88
C LEU A 233 -0.50 21.34 5.74
N ASP A 234 -0.69 21.13 7.05
CA ASP A 234 0.41 20.82 7.97
C ASP A 234 1.06 19.47 7.60
N PRO A 235 2.35 19.26 7.90
CA PRO A 235 3.00 17.95 7.77
C PRO A 235 2.21 16.83 8.44
N VAL A 236 2.36 15.60 7.93
CA VAL A 236 1.65 14.44 8.46
C VAL A 236 1.99 14.20 9.94
N VAL A 237 0.96 13.93 10.73
CA VAL A 237 1.08 13.55 12.14
C VAL A 237 0.95 12.03 12.25
N PRO A 238 1.82 11.35 13.03
CA PRO A 238 1.74 9.90 13.20
C PRO A 238 0.36 9.44 13.69
N PHE A 239 -0.03 8.22 13.31
CA PHE A 239 -1.16 7.51 13.89
C PHE A 239 -0.73 6.07 14.19
N PRO A 240 -1.00 5.55 15.40
CA PRO A 240 -1.43 6.32 16.56
C PRO A 240 -0.31 7.29 16.97
N SER A 241 -0.64 8.36 17.71
CA SER A 241 0.39 9.02 18.51
C SER A 241 1.00 7.95 19.43
N LEU A 242 2.34 7.90 19.50
CA LEU A 242 3.14 6.72 19.89
C LEU A 242 2.55 5.80 20.98
N ASP A 243 1.88 6.32 22.00
CA ASP A 243 1.35 5.55 23.13
C ASP A 243 -0.17 5.33 23.14
N ASP A 244 -0.95 6.01 22.31
CA ASP A 244 -2.42 6.00 22.35
C ASP A 244 -3.07 5.27 21.17
N TYR A 245 -3.17 3.94 21.29
CA TYR A 245 -3.90 3.11 20.32
C TYR A 245 -5.43 3.23 20.45
N SER A 246 -5.93 4.07 21.36
CA SER A 246 -7.35 4.44 21.44
C SER A 246 -7.67 5.77 20.74
N GLU A 247 -6.66 6.43 20.15
CA GLU A 247 -6.83 7.66 19.40
C GLU A 247 -7.87 7.49 18.27
N LEU A 248 -8.76 8.47 18.14
CA LEU A 248 -9.71 8.55 17.04
C LEU A 248 -9.03 9.11 15.77
N ILE A 249 -9.25 8.46 14.65
CA ILE A 249 -8.81 8.91 13.34
C ILE A 249 -9.80 9.97 12.82
N ALA A 250 -9.41 11.24 12.89
CA ALA A 250 -10.28 12.36 12.55
C ALA A 250 -10.85 12.29 11.12
N ASP A 251 -10.00 12.07 10.12
CA ASP A 251 -10.42 12.03 8.71
C ASP A 251 -10.91 10.65 8.29
N GLY A 252 -11.92 10.59 7.44
CA GLY A 252 -12.33 9.37 6.74
C GLY A 252 -11.79 9.27 5.32
N TYR A 253 -11.96 8.12 4.70
CA TYR A 253 -11.67 7.89 3.28
C TYR A 253 -12.73 6.97 2.65
N THR A 254 -13.25 7.40 1.50
CA THR A 254 -14.24 6.64 0.72
C THR A 254 -13.68 6.41 -0.67
N PRO A 255 -13.28 5.18 -1.04
CA PRO A 255 -12.84 4.88 -2.40
C PRO A 255 -13.99 4.96 -3.42
N ASP A 256 -13.67 4.94 -4.73
CA ASP A 256 -14.71 4.80 -5.76
C ASP A 256 -15.48 3.48 -5.54
N PRO A 257 -16.82 3.47 -5.65
CA PRO A 257 -17.61 2.25 -5.44
C PRO A 257 -17.33 1.14 -6.48
N ASN A 258 -16.62 1.45 -7.56
CA ASN A 258 -16.15 0.47 -8.55
C ASN A 258 -14.65 0.16 -8.42
N LEU A 259 -13.97 0.71 -7.40
CA LEU A 259 -12.67 0.22 -6.97
C LEU A 259 -12.88 -1.14 -6.29
N VAL A 260 -12.87 -2.21 -7.10
CA VAL A 260 -13.27 -3.56 -6.68
C VAL A 260 -12.14 -4.57 -6.84
N GLU A 261 -12.04 -5.51 -5.90
CA GLU A 261 -11.10 -6.63 -5.90
C GLU A 261 -11.75 -7.85 -5.20
N GLY A 262 -11.04 -8.98 -5.17
CA GLY A 262 -11.46 -10.19 -4.49
C GLY A 262 -12.65 -10.85 -5.16
N GLN A 263 -13.15 -11.95 -4.60
CA GLN A 263 -14.31 -12.64 -5.16
C GLN A 263 -15.23 -13.18 -4.07
N THR A 264 -16.54 -13.04 -4.29
CA THR A 264 -17.54 -13.88 -3.63
C THR A 264 -17.43 -15.32 -4.15
N PRO A 265 -18.01 -16.31 -3.46
CA PRO A 265 -18.10 -17.68 -3.98
C PRO A 265 -18.80 -17.78 -5.35
N GLN A 266 -19.57 -16.76 -5.75
CA GLN A 266 -20.24 -16.65 -7.05
C GLN A 266 -19.37 -15.93 -8.12
N GLY A 267 -18.12 -15.61 -7.80
CA GLY A 267 -17.16 -14.97 -8.72
C GLY A 267 -17.37 -13.46 -8.91
N GLN A 268 -18.17 -12.81 -8.05
CA GLN A 268 -18.39 -11.37 -8.11
C GLN A 268 -17.31 -10.62 -7.34
N LEU A 269 -16.73 -9.58 -7.96
CA LEU A 269 -15.84 -8.66 -7.25
C LEU A 269 -16.63 -7.81 -6.24
N PHE A 270 -15.98 -7.39 -5.16
CA PHE A 270 -16.57 -6.52 -4.14
C PHE A 270 -15.76 -5.23 -4.00
N PRO A 271 -16.40 -4.09 -3.65
CA PRO A 271 -15.71 -2.80 -3.51
C PRO A 271 -14.90 -2.76 -2.23
N PHE A 272 -13.75 -2.08 -2.21
CA PHE A 272 -13.07 -1.78 -0.95
C PHE A 272 -13.99 -0.97 -0.03
N SER A 273 -14.03 -1.31 1.25
CA SER A 273 -14.86 -0.58 2.21
C SER A 273 -14.35 0.82 2.47
N SER A 274 -15.27 1.72 2.81
CA SER A 274 -14.92 3.05 3.29
C SER A 274 -14.43 2.98 4.73
N ARG A 275 -13.57 3.92 5.11
CA ARG A 275 -13.19 4.17 6.50
C ARG A 275 -13.88 5.46 6.98
N PRO A 276 -14.95 5.38 7.80
CA PRO A 276 -15.59 6.57 8.34
C PRO A 276 -14.64 7.43 9.19
N ALA A 277 -14.89 8.74 9.22
CA ALA A 277 -14.27 9.66 10.17
C ALA A 277 -14.61 9.26 11.61
N GLY A 278 -13.67 9.48 12.54
CA GLY A 278 -13.82 9.13 13.95
C GLY A 278 -13.73 7.64 14.26
N THR A 279 -13.20 6.84 13.34
CA THR A 279 -12.86 5.42 13.59
C THR A 279 -11.60 5.31 14.45
N GLN A 280 -11.37 4.15 15.08
CA GLN A 280 -10.17 3.88 15.88
C GLN A 280 -9.79 2.40 15.76
N PHE A 281 -8.59 2.03 16.19
CA PHE A 281 -8.27 0.62 16.34
C PHE A 281 -9.28 -0.11 17.24
N ALA A 282 -9.63 -1.32 16.83
CA ALA A 282 -10.53 -2.22 17.55
C ALA A 282 -10.09 -3.68 17.35
N ASP A 283 -10.31 -4.51 18.36
CA ASP A 283 -10.02 -5.95 18.28
C ASP A 283 -10.77 -6.58 17.09
N LEU A 284 -10.09 -7.43 16.33
CA LEU A 284 -10.64 -8.08 15.15
C LEU A 284 -11.26 -9.44 15.52
N GLY A 285 -12.49 -9.66 15.08
CA GLY A 285 -13.27 -10.87 15.28
C GLY A 285 -14.27 -10.77 16.43
N ARG A 286 -14.79 -11.92 16.86
CA ARG A 286 -15.86 -11.97 17.88
C ARG A 286 -15.36 -11.43 19.22
N PRO A 287 -16.12 -10.55 19.92
CA PRO A 287 -15.66 -9.94 21.18
C PRO A 287 -15.22 -10.93 22.27
N THR A 288 -15.83 -12.11 22.32
CA THR A 288 -15.50 -13.15 23.32
C THR A 288 -14.21 -13.90 22.99
N ARG A 289 -13.79 -13.92 21.73
CA ARG A 289 -12.60 -14.61 21.21
C ARG A 289 -12.11 -13.86 19.96
N PRO A 290 -11.49 -12.67 20.11
CA PRO A 290 -10.95 -11.95 18.98
C PRO A 290 -9.81 -12.76 18.36
N ALA A 291 -9.71 -12.72 17.03
CA ALA A 291 -8.60 -13.30 16.29
C ALA A 291 -7.32 -12.50 16.54
N TYR A 292 -7.43 -11.17 16.56
CA TYR A 292 -6.31 -10.25 16.81
C TYR A 292 -6.71 -9.15 17.78
N ARG A 293 -5.79 -8.76 18.66
CA ARG A 293 -6.02 -7.75 19.69
C ARG A 293 -5.17 -6.52 19.49
N VAL A 294 -5.76 -5.35 19.68
CA VAL A 294 -5.03 -4.06 19.65
C VAL A 294 -3.94 -4.03 20.72
N ALA A 295 -4.16 -4.69 21.85
CA ALA A 295 -3.17 -4.81 22.92
C ALA A 295 -1.88 -5.53 22.48
N ASP A 296 -1.98 -6.50 21.56
CA ASP A 296 -0.80 -7.20 21.04
C ASP A 296 -0.06 -6.32 20.01
N LEU A 297 -0.80 -5.61 19.13
CA LEU A 297 -0.23 -4.60 18.24
C LEU A 297 0.54 -3.52 19.01
N LYS A 298 -0.07 -2.97 20.07
CA LYS A 298 0.60 -1.98 20.95
C LYS A 298 1.87 -2.58 21.57
N ARG A 299 1.81 -3.81 22.08
CA ARG A 299 2.97 -4.47 22.70
C ARG A 299 4.14 -4.62 21.73
N SER A 300 3.87 -4.97 20.47
CA SER A 300 4.90 -5.03 19.42
C SER A 300 5.52 -3.66 19.17
N GLY A 301 4.70 -2.62 19.02
CA GLY A 301 5.18 -1.24 18.85
C GLY A 301 6.02 -0.73 20.03
N ASP A 302 5.60 -1.00 21.28
CA ASP A 302 6.34 -0.60 22.48
C ASP A 302 7.73 -1.26 22.55
N LYS A 303 7.83 -2.54 22.15
CA LYS A 303 9.12 -3.25 22.11
C LYS A 303 10.05 -2.70 21.03
N LEU A 304 9.53 -2.39 19.84
CA LEU A 304 10.31 -1.77 18.77
C LEU A 304 10.81 -0.39 19.18
N ARG A 305 9.98 0.41 19.86
CA ARG A 305 10.38 1.70 20.43
C ARG A 305 11.51 1.53 21.46
N GLN A 306 11.38 0.55 22.36
CA GLN A 306 12.41 0.26 23.35
C GLN A 306 13.75 -0.10 22.70
N VAL A 307 13.73 -0.94 21.65
CA VAL A 307 14.94 -1.31 20.90
C VAL A 307 15.56 -0.11 20.19
N ALA A 308 14.74 0.71 19.53
CA ALA A 308 15.22 1.92 18.87
C ALA A 308 15.87 2.89 19.88
N GLN A 309 15.33 2.96 21.09
CA GLN A 309 15.84 3.81 22.16
C GLN A 309 17.07 3.24 22.87
N SER A 310 17.21 1.92 23.00
CA SER A 310 18.34 1.29 23.67
C SER A 310 19.53 1.04 22.72
N GLY A 311 19.28 1.04 21.41
CA GLY A 311 20.26 0.65 20.39
C GLY A 311 20.62 -0.84 20.41
N THR A 312 19.90 -1.68 21.17
CA THR A 312 20.20 -3.11 21.31
C THR A 312 18.92 -3.95 21.38
N PHE A 313 18.88 -5.06 20.65
CA PHE A 313 17.82 -6.09 20.73
C PHE A 313 17.91 -6.90 22.04
N GLN A 314 16.89 -7.71 22.32
CA GLN A 314 16.74 -8.45 23.59
C GLN A 314 17.85 -9.49 23.78
N ASP A 315 18.32 -10.08 22.69
CA ASP A 315 19.42 -11.05 22.67
C ASP A 315 20.81 -10.40 22.80
N GLY A 316 20.88 -9.07 22.90
CA GLY A 316 22.12 -8.30 22.94
C GLY A 316 22.66 -7.90 21.57
N THR A 317 21.98 -8.25 20.47
CA THR A 317 22.39 -7.84 19.12
C THR A 317 22.32 -6.32 18.98
N PRO A 318 23.40 -5.64 18.55
CA PRO A 318 23.35 -4.20 18.28
C PRO A 318 22.40 -3.87 17.13
N VAL A 319 21.68 -2.75 17.26
CA VAL A 319 20.76 -2.31 16.21
C VAL A 319 21.54 -1.78 15.00
N THR A 320 21.12 -2.21 13.82
CA THR A 320 21.49 -1.60 12.52
C THR A 320 20.20 -1.19 11.81
N ALA A 321 20.29 -0.26 10.84
CA ALA A 321 19.13 0.12 10.03
C ALA A 321 18.48 -1.10 9.36
N ASN A 322 19.31 -2.03 8.87
CA ASN A 322 18.81 -3.24 8.23
C ASN A 322 18.04 -4.15 9.20
N LEU A 323 18.61 -4.46 10.38
CA LEU A 323 17.93 -5.30 11.36
C LEU A 323 16.68 -4.64 11.93
N LEU A 324 16.72 -3.32 12.18
CA LEU A 324 15.56 -2.59 12.67
C LEU A 324 14.42 -2.64 11.66
N GLY A 325 14.69 -2.34 10.40
CA GLY A 325 13.69 -2.38 9.34
C GLY A 325 13.17 -3.79 9.06
N ALA A 326 14.07 -4.78 9.03
CA ALA A 326 13.69 -6.19 8.87
C ALA A 326 12.76 -6.68 9.99
N THR A 327 13.00 -6.23 11.23
CA THR A 327 12.17 -6.56 12.40
C THR A 327 10.85 -5.78 12.41
N MET A 328 10.87 -4.53 11.97
CA MET A 328 9.69 -3.65 11.90
C MET A 328 8.69 -4.08 10.82
N GLU A 329 9.18 -4.44 9.63
CA GLU A 329 8.40 -5.07 8.56
C GLU A 329 8.06 -6.54 8.89
N ALA A 330 8.77 -7.15 9.85
CA ALA A 330 8.68 -8.56 10.21
C ALA A 330 8.97 -9.52 9.04
N THR A 331 10.08 -9.24 8.35
CA THR A 331 10.64 -10.13 7.33
C THR A 331 11.20 -11.42 7.95
N ILE A 332 11.57 -12.39 7.12
CA ILE A 332 12.28 -13.60 7.57
C ILE A 332 13.64 -13.33 8.26
N ASP A 333 14.21 -12.13 8.09
CA ASP A 333 15.44 -11.67 8.76
C ASP A 333 15.16 -10.91 10.06
N SER A 334 13.89 -10.80 10.47
CA SER A 334 13.51 -10.18 11.74
C SER A 334 14.26 -10.83 12.91
N VAL A 335 14.81 -10.00 13.79
CA VAL A 335 15.37 -10.49 15.06
C VAL A 335 14.21 -11.13 15.82
N SER A 336 14.40 -12.35 16.34
CA SER A 336 13.36 -13.23 16.92
C SER A 336 12.57 -14.13 15.97
N ALA A 337 12.63 -13.96 14.65
CA ALA A 337 11.91 -14.83 13.69
C ALA A 337 12.24 -16.32 13.87
N THR A 338 13.49 -16.66 14.17
CA THR A 338 13.96 -18.04 14.35
C THR A 338 13.87 -18.54 15.80
N GLY A 339 13.63 -17.65 16.77
CA GLY A 339 13.64 -17.95 18.20
C GLY A 339 12.27 -18.15 18.83
N ASP A 340 11.20 -17.69 18.18
CA ASP A 340 9.85 -17.64 18.75
C ASP A 340 9.01 -18.92 18.52
N GLY A 341 9.58 -19.93 17.84
CA GLY A 341 8.92 -21.22 17.58
C GLY A 341 7.62 -21.07 16.76
N ASN A 342 6.51 -21.63 17.27
CA ASN A 342 5.18 -21.55 16.65
C ASN A 342 4.34 -20.37 17.18
N ALA A 343 4.95 -19.36 17.79
CA ALA A 343 4.20 -18.21 18.28
C ALA A 343 3.47 -17.51 17.11
N PRO A 344 2.18 -17.16 17.26
CA PRO A 344 1.48 -16.36 16.26
C PRO A 344 2.26 -15.06 15.95
N PRO A 345 2.26 -14.59 14.70
CA PRO A 345 3.11 -13.47 14.26
C PRO A 345 3.04 -12.22 15.15
N LEU A 346 1.86 -11.81 15.62
CA LEU A 346 1.70 -10.66 16.53
C LEU A 346 2.22 -10.91 17.96
N THR A 347 2.15 -12.16 18.42
CA THR A 347 2.55 -12.54 19.78
C THR A 347 3.99 -13.04 19.87
N SER A 348 4.68 -13.17 18.73
CA SER A 348 6.14 -13.32 18.66
C SER A 348 6.82 -12.16 19.40
N PHE A 349 8.11 -12.29 19.73
CA PHE A 349 8.74 -11.36 20.65
C PHE A 349 8.68 -9.92 20.12
N TYR A 350 9.14 -9.63 18.90
CA TYR A 350 8.95 -8.29 18.32
C TYR A 350 7.63 -8.11 17.58
N GLY A 351 6.92 -9.20 17.32
CA GLY A 351 5.63 -9.16 16.67
C GLY A 351 5.72 -8.95 15.16
N ASN A 352 4.58 -8.56 14.57
CA ASN A 352 4.50 -8.13 13.19
C ASN A 352 3.77 -6.79 13.14
N HIS A 353 4.48 -5.75 13.58
CA HIS A 353 3.89 -4.46 13.92
C HIS A 353 3.34 -3.74 12.68
N HIS A 354 4.21 -3.51 11.67
CA HIS A 354 3.85 -2.81 10.44
C HIS A 354 2.66 -3.44 9.72
N ASN A 355 2.72 -4.73 9.41
CA ASN A 355 1.70 -5.38 8.57
C ASN A 355 0.38 -5.52 9.30
N PHE A 356 0.38 -5.78 10.61
CA PHE A 356 -0.89 -5.82 11.33
C PHE A 356 -1.52 -4.45 11.50
N GLY A 357 -0.75 -3.36 11.56
CA GLY A 357 -1.32 -2.02 11.44
C GLY A 357 -2.18 -1.88 10.18
N HIS A 358 -1.69 -2.37 9.04
CA HIS A 358 -2.47 -2.45 7.80
C HIS A 358 -3.73 -3.33 7.96
N VAL A 359 -3.61 -4.54 8.52
CA VAL A 359 -4.75 -5.45 8.74
C VAL A 359 -5.83 -4.81 9.62
N PHE A 360 -5.46 -4.19 10.73
CA PHE A 360 -6.40 -3.51 11.61
C PHE A 360 -7.06 -2.29 10.93
N LEU A 361 -6.28 -1.46 10.23
CA LEU A 361 -6.81 -0.28 9.54
C LEU A 361 -7.71 -0.64 8.36
N ALA A 362 -7.43 -1.75 7.67
CA ALA A 362 -8.25 -2.25 6.58
C ALA A 362 -9.63 -2.75 7.06
N ASN A 363 -9.71 -3.28 8.27
CA ASN A 363 -10.93 -3.90 8.82
C ASN A 363 -11.60 -3.03 9.91
N VAL A 364 -11.26 -1.74 9.96
CA VAL A 364 -11.73 -0.83 11.02
C VAL A 364 -13.23 -0.49 10.91
N ASN A 365 -13.82 -0.69 9.73
CA ASN A 365 -15.22 -0.37 9.47
C ASN A 365 -16.19 -1.41 10.09
N ASP A 366 -15.86 -2.71 10.03
CA ASP A 366 -16.61 -3.77 10.73
C ASP A 366 -15.68 -4.81 11.38
N PRO A 367 -14.93 -4.41 12.42
CA PRO A 367 -13.91 -5.25 13.02
C PRO A 367 -14.47 -6.55 13.63
N ARG A 368 -15.77 -6.59 13.95
CA ARG A 368 -16.42 -7.76 14.58
C ARG A 368 -16.72 -8.88 13.60
N ASP A 369 -16.90 -8.56 12.31
CA ASP A 369 -17.18 -9.54 11.26
C ASP A 369 -15.89 -10.11 10.63
N PHE A 370 -14.71 -9.67 11.09
CA PHE A 370 -13.43 -10.21 10.63
C PHE A 370 -13.33 -11.75 10.78
N PRO A 371 -12.82 -12.49 9.76
CA PRO A 371 -12.28 -12.02 8.47
C PRO A 371 -13.31 -12.02 7.33
N SER A 372 -14.61 -12.07 7.65
CA SER A 372 -15.71 -12.13 6.67
C SER A 372 -16.12 -10.77 6.12
N ASP A 373 -15.61 -9.69 6.74
CA ASP A 373 -15.81 -8.31 6.29
C ASP A 373 -15.17 -8.08 4.92
N VAL A 374 -15.64 -7.03 4.24
CA VAL A 374 -14.96 -6.52 3.06
C VAL A 374 -13.96 -5.45 3.50
N PRO A 375 -12.65 -5.67 3.32
CA PRO A 375 -11.65 -4.77 3.85
C PRO A 375 -11.52 -3.49 3.00
N GLY A 376 -10.99 -2.44 3.60
CA GLY A 376 -10.68 -1.17 2.96
C GLY A 376 -9.37 -1.20 2.17
N VAL A 377 -9.00 -0.07 1.57
CA VAL A 377 -7.82 0.02 0.69
C VAL A 377 -6.48 -0.26 1.39
N MET A 378 -6.41 -0.16 2.72
CA MET A 378 -5.21 -0.54 3.50
C MET A 378 -4.87 -2.03 3.41
N ASN A 379 -5.74 -2.86 2.83
CA ASN A 379 -5.59 -4.32 2.74
C ASN A 379 -4.50 -4.80 1.77
N THR A 380 -4.09 -3.99 0.80
CA THR A 380 -3.14 -4.41 -0.24
C THR A 380 -2.20 -3.27 -0.64
N PRO A 381 -0.92 -3.54 -0.92
CA PRO A 381 0.03 -2.54 -1.38
C PRO A 381 -0.46 -1.74 -2.59
N VAL A 382 -1.18 -2.36 -3.52
CA VAL A 382 -1.62 -1.70 -4.76
C VAL A 382 -2.71 -0.63 -4.54
N THR A 383 -3.31 -0.55 -3.35
CA THR A 383 -4.32 0.48 -3.02
C THR A 383 -4.08 1.22 -1.71
N ALA A 384 -3.21 0.73 -0.82
CA ALA A 384 -3.03 1.28 0.52
C ALA A 384 -2.70 2.77 0.55
N ILE A 385 -1.83 3.24 -0.35
CA ILE A 385 -1.36 4.63 -0.38
C ILE A 385 -2.44 5.65 -0.77
N ARG A 386 -3.63 5.18 -1.16
CA ARG A 386 -4.78 6.02 -1.47
C ARG A 386 -5.41 6.65 -0.23
N ASP A 387 -5.38 5.94 0.92
CA ASP A 387 -5.97 6.43 2.16
C ASP A 387 -4.96 7.34 2.89
N PRO A 388 -5.34 8.56 3.33
CA PRO A 388 -4.51 9.41 4.20
C PRO A 388 -3.92 8.67 5.41
N ILE A 389 -4.61 7.67 5.94
CA ILE A 389 -4.15 6.90 7.11
C ILE A 389 -2.88 6.11 6.83
N PHE A 390 -2.59 5.77 5.57
CA PHE A 390 -1.33 5.15 5.17
C PHE A 390 -0.14 6.00 5.62
N PHE A 391 -0.14 7.28 5.27
CA PHE A 391 0.97 8.18 5.60
C PHE A 391 1.08 8.44 7.10
N ARG A 392 -0.04 8.46 7.82
CA ARG A 392 -0.02 8.60 9.28
C ARG A 392 0.52 7.34 9.96
N TRP A 393 0.11 6.16 9.52
CA TRP A 393 0.65 4.88 10.00
C TRP A 393 2.14 4.75 9.71
N HIS A 394 2.55 5.02 8.47
CA HIS A 394 3.95 5.00 8.08
C HIS A 394 4.77 6.07 8.79
N LYS A 395 4.19 7.23 9.15
CA LYS A 395 4.87 8.20 10.02
C LYS A 395 5.13 7.66 11.43
N HIS A 396 4.21 6.88 12.00
CA HIS A 396 4.45 6.19 13.28
C HIS A 396 5.58 5.15 13.18
N ILE A 397 5.65 4.41 12.08
CA ILE A 397 6.74 3.48 11.78
C ILE A 397 8.08 4.22 11.61
N ASP A 398 8.10 5.29 10.83
CA ASP A 398 9.24 6.18 10.61
C ASP A 398 9.73 6.82 11.92
N ASP A 399 8.83 7.29 12.78
CA ASP A 399 9.18 7.86 14.09
C ASP A 399 9.95 6.87 14.98
N ILE A 400 9.61 5.57 14.93
CA ILE A 400 10.36 4.55 15.66
C ILE A 400 11.79 4.43 15.11
N SER A 401 11.96 4.40 13.78
CA SER A 401 13.28 4.39 13.14
C SER A 401 14.07 5.65 13.49
N PHE A 402 13.43 6.80 13.47
CA PHE A 402 14.03 8.10 13.76
C PHE A 402 14.54 8.20 15.20
N LEU A 403 13.89 7.55 16.17
CA LEU A 403 14.39 7.45 17.56
C LEU A 403 15.78 6.80 17.63
N TRP A 404 16.06 5.80 16.80
CA TRP A 404 17.38 5.17 16.71
C TRP A 404 18.37 6.05 15.94
N GLN A 405 17.94 6.65 14.82
CA GLN A 405 18.79 7.52 14.01
C GLN A 405 19.33 8.72 14.81
N GLN A 406 18.51 9.31 15.68
CA GLN A 406 18.92 10.43 16.55
C GLN A 406 20.04 10.09 17.53
N GLN A 407 20.30 8.80 17.78
CA GLN A 407 21.38 8.36 18.66
C GLN A 407 22.69 8.08 17.92
N GLN A 408 22.66 8.09 16.59
CA GLN A 408 23.85 7.84 15.78
C GLN A 408 24.79 9.05 15.84
N PRO A 409 26.11 8.83 15.81
CA PRO A 409 27.05 9.94 15.74
C PRO A 409 26.82 10.76 14.46
N PRO A 410 27.07 12.08 14.48
CA PRO A 410 27.10 12.87 13.27
C PRO A 410 28.05 12.27 12.23
N ASN A 411 27.72 12.42 10.95
CA ASN A 411 28.61 12.00 9.87
C ASN A 411 29.99 12.66 10.03
N ASP A 412 31.04 11.85 9.98
CA ASP A 412 32.42 12.32 9.94
C ASP A 412 32.81 12.63 8.48
N PHE A 413 33.16 13.88 8.22
CA PHE A 413 33.60 14.36 6.91
C PHE A 413 35.08 14.78 6.91
N SER A 414 35.87 14.35 7.90
CA SER A 414 37.28 14.72 8.02
C SER A 414 38.15 14.20 6.87
N ASP A 415 37.69 13.18 6.14
CA ASP A 415 38.31 12.62 4.95
C ASP A 415 37.73 13.15 3.62
N ALA A 416 36.79 14.11 3.68
CA ALA A 416 36.13 14.63 2.49
C ALA A 416 37.14 15.28 1.53
N PRO A 417 37.05 15.00 0.21
CA PRO A 417 37.96 15.60 -0.75
C PRO A 417 37.75 17.13 -0.80
N PRO A 418 38.80 17.93 -1.08
CA PRO A 418 38.72 19.39 -1.13
C PRO A 418 38.03 19.87 -2.41
N VAL A 419 36.74 19.53 -2.56
CA VAL A 419 35.89 19.91 -3.68
C VAL A 419 35.10 21.16 -3.30
N LEU A 420 35.20 22.20 -4.13
CA LEU A 420 34.46 23.43 -3.94
C LEU A 420 33.25 23.48 -4.89
N VAL A 421 32.04 23.41 -4.35
CA VAL A 421 30.81 23.60 -5.11
C VAL A 421 30.59 25.10 -5.32
N ARG A 422 30.72 25.57 -6.56
CA ARG A 422 30.42 26.97 -6.93
C ARG A 422 28.94 27.11 -7.25
N LYS A 423 28.34 28.22 -6.82
CA LYS A 423 26.96 28.60 -7.13
C LYS A 423 26.84 29.18 -8.54
#